data_AF-A0A2P2KFX0-F1
#
_entry.id   AF-A0A2P2KFX0-F1
#
_cell.length_a   1.000
_cell.length_b   1.000
_cell.length_c   1.000
_cell.angle_alpha   90.00
_cell.angle_beta   90.00
_cell.angle_gamma   90.00
#
_symmetry.space_group_name_H-M   'P 1'
#
loop_
_entity.id
_entity.type
_entity.pdbx_description
1 polymer ?
#
loop_
_entity_poly.entity_id
_entity_poly.type
_entity_poly.pdbx_seq_one_letter_code
_entity_poly.pdbx_strand_id
1 'polypeptide(L)'
;MSLLTLPKRLISSSFRSTPCHQSLRTRRQFCIKMSAESPQPPTRSITLPSQLSQPVEIVAASGVSDSELRIAIESLLFQQWLKNLQSENGVLATGVFLLKRVLIQVGRHSVFDREKWE
;
A
#
# COMPACT_ATOMS: atom_id res chain seq x y z
N MET A 1 -67.35 12.28 -5.74
CA MET A 1 -68.06 13.56 -5.80
C MET A 1 -68.56 13.90 -4.41
N SER A 2 -68.05 14.99 -3.85
CA SER A 2 -68.56 15.77 -2.70
C SER A 2 -68.60 15.17 -1.29
N LEU A 3 -68.39 15.94 -0.22
CA LEU A 3 -67.61 17.15 0.09
C LEU A 3 -67.78 17.32 1.62
N LEU A 4 -66.68 17.60 2.31
CA LEU A 4 -66.49 18.27 3.60
C LEU A 4 -67.69 18.51 4.54
N THR A 5 -67.55 18.14 5.82
CA THR A 5 -67.90 19.04 6.96
C THR A 5 -67.24 18.62 8.28
N LEU A 6 -66.69 19.63 8.97
CA LEU A 6 -66.04 19.66 10.31
C LEU A 6 -67.07 19.66 11.45
N PRO A 7 -66.66 19.36 12.71
CA PRO A 7 -66.53 20.45 13.70
C PRO A 7 -65.33 20.28 14.66
N LYS A 8 -64.54 21.34 14.89
CA LYS A 8 -64.57 22.23 16.07
C LYS A 8 -64.44 21.51 17.42
N ARG A 9 -63.26 21.65 18.08
CA ARG A 9 -63.13 22.37 19.36
C ARG A 9 -61.67 22.63 19.73
N LEU A 10 -61.44 23.88 20.13
CA LEU A 10 -60.24 24.45 20.70
C LEU A 10 -60.11 24.02 22.16
N ILE A 11 -58.93 23.58 22.60
CA ILE A 11 -58.48 23.83 23.97
C ILE A 11 -56.99 24.19 23.93
N SER A 12 -56.75 25.47 24.19
CA SER A 12 -55.49 26.06 24.57
C SER A 12 -55.04 25.47 25.90
N SER A 13 -53.80 24.99 26.00
CA SER A 13 -53.13 24.85 27.27
C SER A 13 -51.67 25.26 27.11
N SER A 14 -51.38 26.48 27.53
CA SER A 14 -50.04 27.01 27.73
C SER A 14 -49.31 26.15 28.76
N PHE A 15 -48.27 25.45 28.32
CA PHE A 15 -47.28 24.90 29.24
C PHE A 15 -45.95 25.61 29.02
N ARG A 16 -45.50 26.23 30.11
CA ARG A 16 -44.35 27.10 30.24
C ARG A 16 -43.09 26.40 29.73
N SER A 17 -42.41 27.03 28.77
CA SER A 17 -41.06 26.65 28.36
C SER A 17 -40.12 26.85 29.54
N THR A 18 -39.71 25.76 30.21
CA THR A 18 -38.50 25.75 31.01
C THR A 18 -37.31 25.48 30.09
N PRO A 19 -36.26 26.31 30.08
CA PRO A 19 -35.05 25.98 29.35
C PRO A 19 -34.33 24.89 30.13
N CYS A 20 -34.49 23.64 29.68
CA CYS A 20 -33.62 22.57 30.14
C CYS A 20 -32.24 22.83 29.53
N HIS A 21 -31.32 23.33 30.35
CA HIS A 21 -29.88 23.35 30.07
C HIS A 21 -29.41 21.90 29.89
N GLN A 22 -29.57 21.35 28.69
CA GLN A 22 -28.94 20.10 28.30
C GLN A 22 -27.55 20.44 27.78
N SER A 23 -26.60 20.28 28.70
CA SER A 23 -25.17 20.14 28.49
C SER A 23 -24.82 19.74 27.06
N LEU A 24 -24.08 20.62 26.37
CA LEU A 24 -23.35 20.31 25.14
C LEU A 24 -22.32 19.23 25.45
N ARG A 25 -22.76 17.96 25.50
CA ARG A 25 -21.87 16.81 25.44
C ARG A 25 -21.38 16.72 24.00
N THR A 26 -20.25 17.37 23.74
CA THR A 26 -19.43 17.17 22.55
C THR A 26 -18.93 15.74 22.55
N ARG A 27 -19.77 14.80 22.13
CA ARG A 27 -19.37 13.42 21.85
C ARG A 27 -18.49 13.50 20.61
N ARG A 28 -17.19 13.71 20.81
CA ARG A 28 -16.17 13.55 19.77
C ARG A 28 -16.32 12.13 19.23
N GLN A 29 -17.03 12.00 18.12
CA GLN A 29 -17.02 10.78 17.32
C GLN A 29 -15.59 10.65 16.82
N PHE A 30 -14.82 9.78 17.46
CA PHE A 30 -13.54 9.34 16.92
C PHE A 30 -13.86 8.50 15.69
N CYS A 31 -14.02 9.17 14.55
CA CYS A 31 -14.02 8.52 13.25
C CYS A 31 -12.58 8.07 12.98
N ILE A 32 -12.25 6.82 13.31
CA ILE A 32 -11.03 6.20 12.84
C ILE A 32 -11.24 5.95 11.35
N LYS A 33 -10.70 6.85 10.51
CA LYS A 33 -10.61 6.64 9.08
C LYS A 33 -9.63 5.49 8.87
N MET A 34 -10.12 4.26 8.73
CA MET A 34 -9.29 3.13 8.32
C MET A 34 -8.85 3.41 6.89
N SER A 35 -7.61 3.91 6.75
CA SER A 35 -6.98 4.03 5.44
C SER A 35 -6.73 2.61 4.96
N ALA A 36 -7.47 2.15 3.95
CA ALA A 36 -7.18 0.92 3.22
C ALA A 36 -5.96 1.10 2.29
N GLU A 37 -4.95 1.85 2.75
CA GLU A 37 -3.69 2.01 2.05
C GLU A 37 -2.91 0.72 2.29
N SER A 38 -2.85 -0.14 1.27
CA SER A 38 -1.93 -1.27 1.30
C SER A 38 -0.52 -0.72 1.53
N PRO A 39 0.26 -1.28 2.47
CA PRO A 39 1.65 -0.89 2.63
C PRO A 39 2.37 -0.99 1.29
N GLN A 40 2.96 0.11 0.84
CA GLN A 40 3.75 0.09 -0.38
C GLN A 40 5.02 -0.75 -0.14
N PRO A 41 5.41 -1.62 -1.09
CA PRO A 41 6.62 -2.41 -0.92
C PRO A 41 7.86 -1.50 -0.82
N PRO A 42 8.82 -1.83 0.05
CA PRO A 42 10.10 -1.12 0.10
C PRO A 42 10.72 -1.06 -1.30
N THR A 43 11.11 0.14 -1.72
CA THR A 43 11.60 0.39 -3.08
C THR A 43 12.83 1.29 -3.02
N ARG A 44 13.85 0.96 -3.81
CA ARG A 44 15.11 1.72 -3.95
C ARG A 44 15.42 1.93 -5.43
N SER A 45 16.20 2.96 -5.73
CA SER A 45 16.67 3.24 -7.08
C SER A 45 18.19 3.11 -7.15
N ILE A 46 18.70 2.48 -8.21
CA ILE A 46 20.13 2.47 -8.53
C ILE A 46 20.36 3.03 -9.92
N THR A 47 21.50 3.68 -10.13
CA THR A 47 21.91 4.16 -11.46
C THR A 47 22.97 3.22 -12.01
N LEU A 48 22.73 2.70 -13.21
CA LEU A 48 23.71 1.88 -13.92
C LEU A 48 24.54 2.75 -14.88
N PRO A 49 25.86 2.50 -15.02
CA PRO A 49 26.71 3.14 -16.01
C PRO A 49 26.14 3.13 -17.44
N SER A 50 25.48 2.05 -17.85
CA SER A 50 24.88 1.93 -19.19
C SER A 50 23.54 2.68 -19.33
N GLN A 51 22.96 3.20 -18.24
CA GLN A 51 21.57 3.70 -18.18
C GLN A 51 21.45 4.95 -17.28
N LEU A 52 22.37 5.91 -17.41
CA LEU A 52 22.46 7.07 -16.51
C LEU A 52 21.17 7.92 -16.43
N SER A 53 20.38 7.97 -17.50
CA SER A 53 19.13 8.73 -17.57
C SER A 53 17.90 7.98 -17.05
N GLN A 54 18.01 6.66 -16.81
CA GLN A 54 16.90 5.80 -16.41
C GLN A 54 17.33 4.91 -15.24
N PRO A 55 17.14 5.37 -13.99
CA PRO A 55 17.44 4.57 -12.80
C PRO A 55 16.62 3.28 -12.78
N VAL A 56 17.26 2.21 -12.30
CA VAL A 56 16.64 0.90 -12.10
C VAL A 56 15.94 0.88 -10.76
N GLU A 57 14.69 0.46 -10.75
CA GLU A 57 13.89 0.31 -9.54
C GLU A 57 14.11 -1.07 -8.92
N ILE A 58 14.52 -1.12 -7.66
CA ILE A 58 14.67 -2.36 -6.89
C ILE A 58 13.53 -2.42 -5.88
N VAL A 59 12.65 -3.39 -6.05
CA VAL A 59 11.42 -3.53 -5.27
C VAL A 59 11.52 -4.77 -4.41
N ALA A 60 11.17 -4.65 -3.14
CA ALA A 60 11.03 -5.77 -2.21
C ALA A 60 9.72 -6.54 -2.48
N ALA A 61 9.79 -7.86 -2.46
CA ALA A 61 8.60 -8.70 -2.46
C ALA A 61 7.87 -8.66 -1.10
N SER A 62 6.66 -9.21 -1.04
CA SER A 62 5.87 -9.22 0.19
C SER A 62 6.56 -10.00 1.32
N GLY A 63 6.68 -9.34 2.46
CA GLY A 63 7.36 -9.87 3.64
C GLY A 63 8.88 -9.73 3.63
N VAL A 64 9.44 -8.94 2.70
CA VAL A 64 10.82 -8.47 2.76
C VAL A 64 10.82 -7.06 3.37
N SER A 65 11.55 -6.89 4.47
CA SER A 65 11.73 -5.60 5.14
C SER A 65 12.68 -4.68 4.38
N ASP A 66 12.62 -3.36 4.63
CA ASP A 66 13.57 -2.41 4.03
C ASP A 66 15.03 -2.71 4.41
N SER A 67 15.27 -3.20 5.64
CA SER A 67 16.60 -3.65 6.07
C SER A 67 17.11 -4.84 5.26
N GLU A 68 16.27 -5.84 5.02
CA GLU A 68 16.63 -7.01 4.21
C GLU A 68 16.85 -6.60 2.75
N LEU A 69 16.02 -5.70 2.21
CA LEU A 69 16.22 -5.14 0.88
C LEU A 69 17.59 -4.47 0.76
N ARG A 70 17.96 -3.63 1.75
CA ARG A 70 19.28 -2.98 1.76
C ARG A 70 20.42 -3.99 1.82
N ILE A 71 20.34 -4.98 2.70
CA ILE A 71 21.35 -6.04 2.81
C ILE A 71 21.44 -6.84 1.50
N ALA A 72 20.32 -7.15 0.86
CA ALA A 72 20.30 -7.85 -0.42
C ALA A 72 20.98 -7.03 -1.53
N ILE A 73 20.73 -5.72 -1.59
CA ILE A 73 21.38 -4.81 -2.54
C ILE A 73 22.89 -4.72 -2.27
N GLU A 74 23.29 -4.66 -1.00
CA GLU A 74 24.71 -4.60 -0.60
C GLU A 74 25.41 -5.97 -0.69
N SER A 75 24.67 -7.05 -0.94
CA SER A 75 25.22 -8.40 -1.02
C SER A 75 26.15 -8.57 -2.23
N LEU A 76 27.21 -9.35 -2.04
CA LEU A 76 28.14 -9.68 -3.12
C LEU A 76 27.43 -10.38 -4.30
N LEU A 77 26.42 -11.21 -4.00
CA LEU A 77 25.64 -11.91 -5.03
C LEU A 77 24.94 -10.91 -5.95
N PHE A 78 24.24 -9.93 -5.39
CA PHE A 78 23.52 -8.92 -6.16
C PHE A 78 24.48 -8.03 -6.96
N GLN A 79 25.56 -7.57 -6.33
CA GLN A 79 26.57 -6.74 -6.98
C GLN A 79 27.27 -7.48 -8.13
N GLN A 80 27.63 -8.75 -7.92
CA GLN A 80 28.26 -9.57 -8.95
C GLN A 80 27.28 -9.92 -10.07
N TRP A 81 26.02 -10.19 -9.76
CA TRP A 81 24.97 -10.38 -10.76
C TRP A 81 24.81 -9.13 -11.64
N LEU A 82 24.70 -7.94 -11.04
CA LEU A 82 24.66 -6.67 -11.78
C LEU A 82 25.90 -6.43 -12.64
N LYS A 83 27.08 -6.78 -12.12
CA LYS A 83 28.33 -6.70 -12.88
C LYS A 83 28.32 -7.64 -14.08
N ASN A 84 27.84 -8.86 -13.92
CA ASN A 84 27.77 -9.84 -15.01
C ASN A 84 26.79 -9.38 -16.10
N LEU A 85 25.66 -8.77 -15.73
CA LEU A 85 24.72 -8.21 -16.70
C LEU A 85 25.33 -7.09 -17.55
N GLN A 86 26.28 -6.34 -16.99
CA GLN A 86 26.96 -5.21 -17.65
C GLN A 86 28.34 -5.57 -18.23
N SER A 87 28.80 -6.81 -18.04
CA SER A 87 30.06 -7.29 -18.61
C SER A 87 29.99 -7.31 -20.14
N GLU A 88 31.12 -7.47 -20.82
CA GLU A 88 31.20 -7.49 -22.29
C GLU A 88 30.21 -8.48 -22.94
N ASN A 89 30.00 -9.64 -22.32
CA ASN A 89 29.07 -10.67 -22.78
C ASN A 89 27.70 -10.60 -22.08
N GLY A 90 27.47 -9.56 -21.29
CA GLY A 90 26.24 -9.34 -20.53
C GLY A 90 25.11 -8.82 -21.40
N VAL A 91 23.87 -9.10 -21.00
CA VAL A 91 22.68 -8.68 -21.75
C VAL A 91 22.51 -7.16 -21.86
N LEU A 92 23.12 -6.39 -20.94
CA LEU A 92 23.06 -4.92 -20.95
C LEU A 92 24.25 -4.28 -21.68
N ALA A 93 25.22 -5.07 -22.18
CA ALA A 93 26.46 -4.56 -22.75
C ALA A 93 26.24 -3.76 -24.03
N THR A 94 25.35 -4.26 -24.90
CA THR A 94 25.08 -3.67 -26.23
C THR A 94 24.14 -2.47 -26.17
N GLY A 95 23.53 -2.20 -25.01
CA GLY A 95 22.51 -1.15 -24.86
C GLY A 95 21.17 -1.45 -25.53
N VAL A 96 21.01 -2.61 -26.16
CA VAL A 96 19.74 -3.04 -26.79
C VAL A 96 18.66 -3.28 -25.74
N PHE A 97 19.05 -3.76 -24.55
CA PHE A 97 18.17 -3.98 -23.42
C PHE A 97 18.44 -2.99 -22.29
N LEU A 98 17.37 -2.61 -21.61
CA LEU A 98 17.42 -1.77 -20.41
C LEU A 98 16.86 -2.54 -19.21
N LEU A 99 17.50 -2.39 -18.05
CA LEU A 99 17.04 -3.02 -16.82
C LEU A 99 16.15 -2.00 -16.11
N LYS A 100 14.84 -2.23 -16.08
CA LYS A 100 13.90 -1.25 -15.51
C LYS A 100 13.62 -1.50 -14.04
N ARG A 101 13.41 -2.76 -13.69
CA ARG A 101 12.98 -3.17 -12.36
C ARG A 101 13.59 -4.50 -11.96
N VAL A 102 13.96 -4.62 -10.68
CA VAL A 102 14.44 -5.86 -10.05
C VAL A 102 13.57 -6.16 -8.83
N LEU A 103 13.03 -7.36 -8.74
CA LEU A 103 12.26 -7.82 -7.60
C LEU A 103 13.16 -8.65 -6.67
N ILE A 104 13.30 -8.23 -5.41
CA ILE A 104 14.03 -8.98 -4.39
C ILE A 104 13.04 -9.81 -3.59
N GLN A 105 13.21 -11.13 -3.68
CA GLN A 105 12.39 -12.10 -2.96
C GLN A 105 13.27 -12.92 -2.02
N VAL A 106 12.87 -13.01 -0.75
CA VAL A 106 13.46 -13.97 0.18
C VAL A 106 12.89 -15.34 -0.16
N GLY A 107 13.77 -16.30 -0.42
CA GLY A 107 13.40 -17.69 -0.56
C GLY A 107 12.80 -18.17 0.75
N ARG A 108 11.47 -18.14 0.87
CA ARG A 108 10.80 -18.95 1.90
C ARG A 108 11.11 -20.39 1.54
N HIS A 109 11.55 -21.16 2.53
CA HIS A 109 11.65 -22.60 2.44
C HIS A 109 10.23 -23.13 2.22
N SER A 110 9.72 -23.05 0.99
CA SER A 110 8.68 -23.95 0.54
C SER A 110 9.29 -25.31 0.78
N VAL A 111 8.75 -26.02 1.77
CA VAL A 111 8.96 -27.45 1.91
C VAL A 111 8.57 -28.01 0.55
N PHE A 112 9.57 -28.22 -0.30
CA PHE A 112 9.44 -29.06 -1.46
C PHE A 112 9.18 -30.43 -0.85
N ASP A 113 7.92 -30.84 -0.82
CA ASP A 113 7.56 -32.25 -0.73
C ASP A 113 8.25 -32.93 -1.92
N ARG A 114 9.48 -33.38 -1.65
CA ARG A 114 10.21 -34.31 -2.47
C ARG A 114 9.60 -35.67 -2.19
N GLU A 115 8.36 -35.87 -2.60
CA GLU A 115 7.82 -37.21 -2.74
C GLU A 115 7.38 -37.42 -4.19
N LYS A 116 8.03 -38.43 -4.76
CA LYS A 116 7.64 -39.19 -5.94
C LYS A 116 8.10 -38.66 -7.32
N TRP A 117 9.35 -39.00 -7.63
CA TRP A 117 9.69 -39.58 -8.93
C TRP A 117 10.56 -40.81 -8.69
N GLU A 118 9.92 -41.94 -8.41
CA GLU A 118 10.41 -43.29 -8.70
C GLU A 118 9.42 -43.95 -9.67
#